data_AF-A0A9X1T6T6-F1
#
_entry.id   AF-A0A9X1T6T6-F1
#
_cell.length_a   1.000
_cell.length_b   1.000
_cell.length_c   1.000
_cell.angle_alpha   90.00
_cell.angle_beta   90.00
_cell.angle_gamma   90.00
#
_symmetry.space_group_name_H-M   'P 1'
#
loop_
_entity.id
_entity.type
_entity.pdbx_description
1 polymer ?
#
loop_
_entity_poly.entity_id
_entity_poly.type
_entity_poly.pdbx_seq_one_letter_code
_entity_poly.pdbx_strand_id
1 'polypeptide(L)' 'AGVPGGPINTVAEALAEPQIEARGLKIEAGGVPGLRTPIVFSRSPLDTEQPAPALDKTKGIEGARFGQG' A
#
# COMPACT_ATOMS: atom_id res chain seq x y z
N ALA A 1 35.41 15.94 -5.32
CA ALA A 1 34.21 15.41 -6.02
C ALA A 1 33.55 14.40 -5.10
N GLY A 2 32.24 14.54 -4.85
CA GLY A 2 31.51 13.81 -3.80
C GLY A 2 30.29 14.57 -3.29
N VAL A 3 29.75 15.48 -4.12
CA VAL A 3 28.53 16.20 -3.79
C VAL A 3 27.37 15.24 -4.01
N PRO A 4 26.55 14.95 -2.99
CA PRO A 4 25.38 14.11 -3.17
C PRO A 4 24.43 14.74 -4.19
N GLY A 5 24.01 13.95 -5.17
CA GLY A 5 23.04 14.34 -6.18
C GLY A 5 22.18 13.13 -6.55
N GLY A 6 20.96 13.40 -7.00
CA GLY A 6 20.03 12.38 -7.48
C GLY A 6 19.21 12.91 -8.65
N PRO A 7 18.69 12.02 -9.50
CA PRO A 7 17.86 12.40 -10.64
C PRO A 7 16.51 12.97 -10.18
N ILE A 8 15.89 13.79 -11.02
CA ILE A 8 14.48 14.17 -10.87
C ILE A 8 13.66 13.16 -11.66
N ASN A 9 13.08 12.19 -10.96
CA ASN A 9 12.30 11.13 -11.57
C ASN A 9 10.85 11.56 -11.79
N THR A 10 10.29 11.21 -12.93
CA THR A 10 8.84 11.11 -13.11
C THR A 10 8.27 10.00 -12.22
N VAL A 11 6.95 9.97 -12.06
CA VAL A 11 6.28 8.91 -11.29
C VAL A 11 6.56 7.52 -11.87
N ALA A 12 6.57 7.38 -13.20
CA ALA A 12 6.83 6.10 -13.87
C ALA A 12 8.25 5.60 -13.61
N GLU A 13 9.25 6.48 -13.72
CA GLU A 13 10.65 6.16 -13.42
C GLU A 13 10.84 5.80 -11.96
N ALA A 14 10.25 6.60 -11.05
CA ALA A 14 10.32 6.31 -9.61
C ALA A 14 9.72 4.94 -9.27
N LEU A 15 8.60 4.54 -9.90
CA LEU A 15 7.97 3.24 -9.68
C LEU A 15 8.69 2.05 -10.34
N ALA A 16 9.68 2.31 -11.19
CA ALA A 16 10.53 1.32 -11.85
C ALA A 16 11.95 1.25 -11.24
N GLU A 17 12.23 2.08 -10.23
CA GLU A 17 13.54 2.11 -9.58
C GLU A 17 13.83 0.81 -8.80
N PRO A 18 15.06 0.28 -8.86
CA PRO A 18 15.45 -0.92 -8.12
C PRO A 18 15.16 -0.85 -6.61
N GLN A 19 15.21 0.36 -6.04
CA GLN A 19 14.94 0.56 -4.62
C GLN A 19 13.44 0.39 -4.26
N ILE A 20 12.52 0.64 -5.20
CA ILE A 20 11.09 0.36 -5.00
C ILE A 20 10.85 -1.16 -4.95
N GLU A 21 11.50 -1.89 -5.85
CA GLU A 21 11.41 -3.35 -5.93
C GLU A 21 12.06 -4.02 -4.73
N ALA A 22 13.28 -3.62 -4.36
CA ALA A 22 14.02 -4.15 -3.22
C ALA A 22 13.25 -3.99 -1.89
N ARG A 23 12.43 -2.94 -1.78
CA ARG A 23 11.60 -2.67 -0.60
C ARG A 23 10.19 -3.27 -0.70
N GLY A 24 9.83 -3.88 -1.84
CA GLY A 24 8.50 -4.42 -2.11
C GLY A 24 7.41 -3.36 -1.92
N LEU A 25 7.61 -2.15 -2.42
CA LEU A 25 6.68 -1.04 -2.18
C LEU A 25 5.43 -1.12 -3.06
N LYS A 26 5.55 -1.62 -4.29
CA LYS A 26 4.42 -1.89 -5.18
C LYS A 26 3.76 -3.20 -4.79
N ILE A 27 2.45 -3.18 -4.63
CA ILE A 27 1.61 -4.33 -4.26
C ILE A 27 0.38 -4.40 -5.18
N GLU A 28 -0.29 -5.55 -5.16
CA GLU A 28 -1.64 -5.69 -5.72
C GLU A 28 -2.61 -6.12 -4.62
N ALA A 29 -3.43 -5.18 -4.15
CA ALA A 29 -4.45 -5.44 -3.13
C ALA A 29 -5.75 -5.83 -3.85
N GLY A 30 -6.21 -7.07 -3.69
CA GLY A 30 -7.39 -7.58 -4.38
C GLY A 30 -7.36 -7.41 -5.91
N GLY A 31 -6.18 -7.50 -6.52
CA GLY A 31 -5.97 -7.28 -7.96
C GLY A 31 -5.89 -5.81 -8.40
N VAL A 32 -5.87 -4.86 -7.45
CA VAL A 32 -5.72 -3.42 -7.73
C VAL A 32 -4.28 -2.99 -7.39
N PRO A 33 -3.54 -2.39 -8.34
CA PRO A 33 -2.18 -1.94 -8.09
C PRO A 33 -2.17 -0.76 -7.10
N GLY A 34 -1.23 -0.80 -6.16
CA GLY A 34 -1.08 0.23 -5.14
C GLY A 34 0.30 0.24 -4.49
N LEU A 35 0.46 1.11 -3.50
CA LEU A 35 1.65 1.19 -2.66
C LEU A 35 1.31 0.75 -1.24
N ARG A 36 2.15 -0.10 -0.65
CA ARG A 36 2.06 -0.42 0.78
C ARG A 36 2.64 0.69 1.65
N THR A 37 2.33 0.67 2.94
CA THR A 37 2.98 1.55 3.93
C THR A 37 4.50 1.34 3.93
N PRO A 38 5.32 2.41 3.86
CA PRO A 38 6.79 2.31 3.75
C PRO A 38 7.49 2.02 5.08
N ILE A 39 6.81 1.33 5.99
CA ILE A 39 7.29 0.94 7.31
C ILE A 39 7.38 -0.59 7.33
N VAL A 40 8.42 -1.12 7.96
CA VAL A 40 8.60 -2.56 8.16
C VAL A 40 8.82 -2.78 9.64
N PHE A 41 7.99 -3.63 10.25
CA PHE A 41 8.20 -4.08 11.62
C PHE A 41 8.96 -5.40 11.60
N SER A 42 9.91 -5.58 12.50
CA SER A 42 10.72 -6.80 12.57
C SER A 42 9.95 -8.04 13.01
N ARG A 43 8.79 -7.87 13.65
CA ARG A 43 7.99 -8.96 14.26
C ARG A 43 6.49 -8.89 13.97
N SER A 44 6.04 -7.95 13.15
CA SER A 44 4.62 -7.77 12.84
C SER A 44 4.42 -7.60 11.33
N PRO A 45 3.88 -8.59 10.61
CA PRO A 45 3.59 -8.43 9.19
C PRO A 45 2.48 -7.39 9.00
N LEU A 46 2.53 -6.67 7.87
CA LEU A 46 1.45 -5.81 7.42
C LEU A 46 0.45 -6.64 6.63
N ASP A 47 -0.85 -6.46 6.89
CA ASP A 47 -1.89 -6.93 5.99
C ASP A 47 -2.09 -5.89 4.88
N THR A 48 -1.93 -6.34 3.64
CA THR A 48 -2.01 -5.49 2.44
C THR A 48 -2.85 -6.12 1.33
N GLU A 49 -3.56 -7.21 1.62
CA GLU A 49 -4.32 -7.95 0.61
C GLU A 49 -5.66 -7.28 0.30
N GLN A 50 -6.22 -6.54 1.27
CA GLN A 50 -7.54 -5.94 1.15
C GLN A 50 -7.50 -4.62 0.36
N PRO A 51 -8.23 -4.51 -0.77
CA PRO A 51 -8.37 -3.24 -1.48
C PRO A 51 -9.29 -2.27 -0.74
N ALA A 52 -9.27 -1.01 -1.17
CA ALA A 52 -10.24 -0.01 -0.72
C ALA A 52 -11.69 -0.52 -0.90
N PRO A 53 -12.56 -0.34 0.11
CA PRO A 53 -13.95 -0.75 -0.02
C PRO A 53 -14.68 0.07 -1.08
N ALA A 54 -15.60 -0.55 -1.80
CA ALA A 54 -16.60 0.17 -2.56
C ALA A 54 -17.53 0.93 -1.59
N LEU A 55 -18.15 2.01 -2.08
CA LEU A 55 -18.95 2.98 -1.31
C LEU A 55 -20.00 2.36 -0.37
N ASP A 56 -20.49 1.15 -0.66
CA ASP A 56 -21.56 0.46 0.07
C ASP A 56 -21.13 -0.88 0.70
N LYS A 57 -19.90 -1.34 0.49
CA LYS A 57 -19.42 -2.67 0.90
C LYS A 57 -19.49 -2.90 2.42
N THR A 58 -19.43 -1.84 3.23
CA THR A 58 -19.45 -1.92 4.69
C THR A 58 -20.84 -1.73 5.31
N LYS A 59 -21.85 -1.34 4.54
CA LYS A 59 -23.17 -1.00 5.08
C LYS A 59 -23.90 -2.19 5.72
N GLY A 60 -23.62 -3.42 5.25
CA GLY A 60 -24.19 -4.65 5.80
C GLY A 60 -23.47 -5.21 7.04
N ILE A 61 -22.20 -4.84 7.28
CA ILE A 61 -21.42 -5.34 8.44
C ILE A 61 -21.61 -4.47 9.69
N GLU A 62 -21.96 -3.20 9.55
CA GLU A 62 -22.24 -2.32 10.69
C GLU A 62 -23.52 -2.76 11.42
N GLY A 63 -24.59 -3.08 10.69
CA GLY A 63 -25.84 -3.58 11.28
C GLY A 63 -25.70 -4.94 11.99
N ALA A 64 -24.66 -5.72 11.68
CA ALA A 64 -24.37 -6.99 12.33
C ALA A 64 -23.41 -6.87 13.52
N ARG A 65 -22.54 -5.85 13.56
CA ARG A 65 -21.59 -5.60 14.67
C ARG A 65 -22.20 -4.81 15.81
N PHE A 66 -23.17 -3.94 15.50
CA PHE A 66 -23.95 -3.21 16.48
C PHE A 66 -25.34 -3.83 16.51
N GLY A 67 -25.52 -4.91 17.29
CA GLY A 67 -26.81 -5.57 17.42
C GLY A 67 -27.92 -4.57 17.73
N GLN A 68 -29.01 -4.63 16.96
CA GLN A 68 -30.23 -3.92 17.30
C GLN A 68 -30.74 -4.50 18.61
N GLY A 69 -30.67 -3.69 19.68
CA GLY A 69 -31.42 -3.94 20.90
C GLY A 69 -32.91 -3.78 20.68
#